data_AF-A0AAU0RH76-F1
#
_entry.id   AF-A0AAU0RH76-F1
#
_cell.length_a   1.000
_cell.length_b   1.000
_cell.length_c   1.000
_cell.angle_alpha   90.00
_cell.angle_beta   90.00
_cell.angle_gamma   90.00
#
_symmetry.space_group_name_H-M   'P 1'
#
loop_
_entity.id
_entity.type
_entity.pdbx_description
1 polymer ?
#
loop_
_entity_poly.entity_id
_entity_poly.type
_entity_poly.pdbx_seq_one_letter_code
_entity_poly.pdbx_strand_id
1 'polypeptide(L)'
;MIGNMVSDLQGGISNVTWTMYGKIKKITKTDGSEIEYKYDADGNRVYKAYTHGTQVDKTWYVRDATGDLLAVYGNKDGDANVYWKEQQLYGTSRLGSWYPDLIITAGVSGTATLWGATNKKQYELSNHLGNIVSTVSDELKSDNTALVLSANDYYPFGMIQPDRSYSSGGYRYGFNGKENDNEVKGDGNQQDYGMRIYDPRVGRFLSGDPLMKDYPFYTPYQFAGNKPVTFVDIDGNEEGWPDILYKAQEAISKISTIYNNVRTVVNLQITFINIQVLKFTDMLKGLSHLGQEPLWS
;
A
#
# COMPACT_ATOMS: atom_id res chain seq x y z
N MET A 1 -14.09 6.67 -27.76
CA MET A 1 -14.80 6.69 -26.46
C MET A 1 -14.05 5.71 -25.56
N ILE A 2 -13.62 6.12 -24.35
CA ILE A 2 -12.61 5.38 -23.54
C ILE A 2 -13.17 4.11 -22.84
N GLY A 3 -14.45 3.75 -23.02
CA GLY A 3 -14.97 2.45 -22.57
C GLY A 3 -15.07 2.28 -21.05
N ASN A 4 -14.96 3.36 -20.27
CA ASN A 4 -15.07 3.29 -18.81
C ASN A 4 -16.53 3.21 -18.35
N MET A 5 -16.78 2.47 -17.27
CA MET A 5 -18.09 2.42 -16.62
C MET A 5 -18.50 3.82 -16.13
N VAL A 6 -19.73 4.23 -16.44
CA VAL A 6 -20.26 5.55 -16.03
C VAL A 6 -21.30 5.46 -14.91
N SER A 7 -21.92 4.29 -14.69
CA SER A 7 -22.94 4.08 -13.65
C SER A 7 -23.11 2.59 -13.34
N ASP A 8 -23.57 2.28 -12.13
CA ASP A 8 -24.00 0.94 -11.69
C ASP A 8 -25.14 1.11 -10.68
N LEU A 9 -26.36 1.25 -11.17
CA LEU A 9 -27.53 1.55 -10.32
C LEU A 9 -27.82 0.43 -9.33
N GLN A 10 -27.56 -0.84 -9.70
CA GLN A 10 -27.75 -1.97 -8.81
C GLN A 10 -26.71 -1.98 -7.68
N GLY A 11 -25.48 -1.55 -7.98
CA GLY A 11 -24.44 -1.28 -6.98
C GLY A 11 -24.56 0.06 -6.26
N GLY A 12 -25.65 0.82 -6.46
CA GLY A 12 -25.88 2.10 -5.80
C GLY A 12 -25.04 3.26 -6.35
N ILE A 13 -24.51 3.16 -7.57
CA ILE A 13 -23.71 4.20 -8.22
C ILE A 13 -24.52 4.89 -9.31
N SER A 14 -24.80 6.18 -9.13
CA SER A 14 -25.50 7.00 -10.11
C SER A 14 -24.57 7.55 -11.19
N ASN A 15 -23.32 7.90 -10.83
CA ASN A 15 -22.35 8.44 -11.77
C ASN A 15 -20.90 8.15 -11.36
N VAL A 16 -20.05 7.88 -12.36
CA VAL A 16 -18.59 7.77 -12.22
C VAL A 16 -17.92 8.78 -13.14
N THR A 17 -17.17 9.71 -12.55
CA THR A 17 -16.35 10.67 -13.29
C THR A 17 -14.92 10.19 -13.34
N TRP A 18 -14.32 10.24 -14.52
CA TRP A 18 -12.96 9.77 -14.78
C TRP A 18 -12.00 10.93 -15.04
N THR A 19 -10.74 10.73 -14.69
CA THR A 19 -9.63 11.59 -15.13
C THR A 19 -9.32 11.34 -16.60
N MET A 20 -8.57 12.25 -17.23
CA MET A 20 -8.06 12.05 -18.60
C MET A 20 -7.13 10.86 -18.75
N TYR A 21 -6.53 10.39 -17.64
CA TYR A 21 -5.62 9.25 -17.58
C TYR A 21 -6.35 7.92 -17.28
N GLY A 22 -7.69 7.90 -17.32
CA GLY A 22 -8.46 6.67 -17.13
C GLY A 22 -8.57 6.19 -15.68
N LYS A 23 -8.22 7.03 -14.69
CA LYS A 23 -8.45 6.79 -13.25
C LYS A 23 -9.78 7.34 -12.78
N ILE A 24 -10.45 6.71 -11.81
CA ILE A 24 -11.70 7.23 -11.23
C ILE A 24 -11.39 8.51 -10.46
N LYS A 25 -11.98 9.64 -10.86
CA LYS A 25 -11.87 10.89 -10.11
C LYS A 25 -12.90 10.97 -8.99
N LYS A 26 -14.14 10.61 -9.30
CA LYS A 26 -15.27 10.73 -8.37
C LYS A 26 -16.35 9.69 -8.66
N ILE A 27 -16.92 9.13 -7.60
CA ILE A 27 -18.12 8.29 -7.63
C ILE A 27 -19.21 9.05 -6.89
N THR A 28 -20.37 9.23 -7.53
CA THR A 28 -21.59 9.72 -6.88
C THR A 28 -22.54 8.53 -6.73
N LYS A 29 -22.99 8.29 -5.51
CA LYS A 29 -23.91 7.21 -5.18
C LYS A 29 -25.37 7.65 -5.29
N THR A 30 -26.28 6.69 -5.36
CA THR A 30 -27.73 6.94 -5.49
C THR A 30 -28.34 7.54 -4.23
N ASP A 31 -27.70 7.35 -3.08
CA ASP A 31 -28.07 7.93 -1.79
C ASP A 31 -27.55 9.38 -1.60
N GLY A 32 -26.85 9.93 -2.60
CA GLY A 32 -26.25 11.26 -2.56
C GLY A 32 -24.87 11.31 -1.90
N SER A 33 -24.37 10.21 -1.35
CA SER A 33 -22.98 10.13 -0.87
C SER A 33 -21.98 10.12 -2.03
N GLU A 34 -20.77 10.59 -1.79
CA GLU A 34 -19.77 10.77 -2.83
C GLU A 34 -18.38 10.32 -2.38
N ILE A 35 -17.63 9.70 -3.29
CA ILE A 35 -16.24 9.33 -3.07
C ILE A 35 -15.37 10.08 -4.08
N GLU A 36 -14.40 10.86 -3.63
CA GLU A 36 -13.40 11.53 -4.46
C GLU A 36 -12.02 10.90 -4.27
N TYR A 37 -11.27 10.75 -5.37
CA TYR A 37 -9.91 10.23 -5.37
C TYR A 37 -8.92 11.20 -6.02
N LYS A 38 -7.67 11.21 -5.53
CA LYS A 38 -6.55 11.89 -6.18
C LYS A 38 -5.35 10.96 -6.28
N TYR A 39 -4.56 11.19 -7.30
CA TYR A 39 -3.42 10.36 -7.69
C TYR A 39 -2.16 11.21 -7.83
N ASP A 40 -1.00 10.59 -7.62
CA ASP A 40 0.28 11.17 -8.00
C ASP A 40 0.52 11.08 -9.51
N ALA A 41 1.69 11.53 -9.96
CA ALA A 41 2.08 11.50 -11.38
C ALA A 41 2.28 10.08 -11.91
N ASP A 42 2.63 9.12 -11.04
CA ASP A 42 2.81 7.71 -11.38
C ASP A 42 1.48 6.94 -11.37
N GLY A 43 0.38 7.63 -11.02
CA GLY A 43 -0.96 7.07 -11.03
C GLY A 43 -1.32 6.30 -9.75
N ASN A 44 -0.52 6.36 -8.69
CA ASN A 44 -0.85 5.76 -7.41
C ASN A 44 -1.87 6.63 -6.67
N ARG A 45 -2.82 5.99 -5.99
CA ARG A 45 -3.78 6.71 -5.15
C ARG A 45 -3.06 7.34 -3.94
N VAL A 46 -3.21 8.66 -3.80
CA VAL A 46 -2.64 9.47 -2.69
C VAL A 46 -3.71 10.07 -1.78
N TYR A 47 -4.97 10.10 -2.22
CA TYR A 47 -6.09 10.65 -1.46
C TYR A 47 -7.40 9.94 -1.77
N LYS A 48 -8.23 9.75 -0.74
CA LYS A 48 -9.63 9.35 -0.81
C LYS A 48 -10.46 10.22 0.13
N ALA A 49 -11.61 10.70 -0.32
CA ALA A 49 -12.58 11.40 0.53
C ALA A 49 -13.97 10.79 0.33
N TYR A 50 -14.58 10.29 1.40
CA TYR A 50 -15.95 9.81 1.41
C TYR A 50 -16.86 10.83 2.12
N THR A 51 -17.74 11.46 1.37
CA THR A 51 -18.74 12.42 1.88
C THR A 51 -20.07 11.70 2.05
N HIS A 52 -20.56 11.64 3.29
CA HIS A 52 -21.84 11.02 3.62
C HIS A 52 -22.58 11.85 4.68
N GLY A 53 -23.82 12.24 4.36
CA GLY A 53 -24.54 13.22 5.17
C GLY A 53 -23.75 14.52 5.32
N THR A 54 -23.39 14.88 6.55
CA THR A 54 -22.58 16.07 6.88
C THR A 54 -21.11 15.74 7.14
N GLN A 55 -20.72 14.47 7.08
CA GLN A 55 -19.38 13.99 7.41
C GLN A 55 -18.53 13.82 6.14
N VAL A 56 -17.22 14.04 6.29
CA VAL A 56 -16.24 13.81 5.23
C VAL A 56 -15.05 13.03 5.79
N ASP A 57 -15.00 11.74 5.50
CA ASP A 57 -13.90 10.87 5.88
C ASP A 57 -12.78 10.94 4.85
N LYS A 58 -11.63 11.45 5.26
CA LYS A 58 -10.45 11.68 4.45
C LYS A 58 -9.41 10.64 4.79
N THR A 59 -8.80 10.10 3.74
CA THR A 59 -7.70 9.15 3.81
C THR A 59 -6.57 9.66 2.93
N TRP A 60 -5.38 9.80 3.50
CA TRP A 60 -4.15 10.15 2.79
C TRP A 60 -3.20 8.96 2.83
N TYR A 61 -2.63 8.66 1.66
CA TYR A 61 -1.74 7.52 1.48
C TYR A 61 -0.31 8.04 1.32
N VAL A 62 0.58 7.57 2.19
CA VAL A 62 2.02 7.84 2.08
C VAL A 62 2.69 6.58 1.59
N ARG A 63 3.40 6.70 0.47
CA ARG A 63 4.06 5.59 -0.22
C ARG A 63 5.57 5.79 -0.23
N ASP A 64 6.30 4.71 -0.41
CA ASP A 64 7.72 4.78 -0.70
C ASP A 64 7.98 5.13 -2.17
N ALA A 65 9.26 5.22 -2.54
CA ALA A 65 9.67 5.55 -3.91
C ALA A 65 9.33 4.46 -4.95
N THR A 66 8.99 3.25 -4.50
CA THR A 66 8.56 2.15 -5.38
C THR A 66 7.05 2.07 -5.52
N GLY A 67 6.29 2.89 -4.77
CA GLY A 67 4.83 2.94 -4.79
C GLY A 67 4.18 2.09 -3.70
N ASP A 68 4.95 1.38 -2.88
CA ASP A 68 4.42 0.57 -1.77
C ASP A 68 3.90 1.48 -0.64
N LEU A 69 2.77 1.11 -0.05
CA LEU A 69 2.13 1.92 0.98
C LEU A 69 2.88 1.82 2.31
N LEU A 70 3.39 2.93 2.83
CA LEU A 70 4.04 2.97 4.13
C LEU A 70 3.03 3.27 5.25
N ALA A 71 2.28 4.35 5.10
CA ALA A 71 1.40 4.86 6.15
C ALA A 71 0.09 5.39 5.59
N VAL A 72 -0.96 5.33 6.41
CA VAL A 72 -2.25 5.94 6.14
C VAL A 72 -2.56 6.94 7.24
N TYR A 73 -2.89 8.14 6.81
CA TYR A 73 -3.43 9.18 7.67
C TYR A 73 -4.91 9.38 7.36
N GLY A 74 -5.67 9.82 8.34
CA GLY A 74 -7.09 10.12 8.13
C GLY A 74 -7.76 10.71 9.35
N ASN A 75 -8.96 11.20 9.19
CA ASN A 75 -9.84 11.54 10.32
C ASN A 75 -10.74 10.34 10.70
N LYS A 76 -11.55 10.52 11.74
CA LYS A 76 -12.60 9.57 12.14
C LYS A 76 -13.95 10.27 12.07
N ASP A 77 -14.90 9.68 11.36
CA ASP A 77 -16.30 10.14 11.24
C ASP A 77 -16.45 11.65 10.97
N GLY A 78 -15.65 12.16 10.03
CA GLY A 78 -15.66 13.58 9.67
C GLY A 78 -15.04 14.54 10.68
N ASP A 79 -14.31 14.06 11.70
CA ASP A 79 -13.68 14.92 12.70
C ASP A 79 -12.61 15.86 12.09
N ALA A 80 -12.25 16.90 12.85
CA ALA A 80 -11.28 17.91 12.46
C ALA A 80 -9.81 17.49 12.70
N ASN A 81 -9.58 16.43 13.46
CA ASN A 81 -8.26 15.92 13.76
C ASN A 81 -7.76 15.06 12.60
N VAL A 82 -6.44 14.93 12.51
CA VAL A 82 -5.82 13.94 11.63
C VAL A 82 -5.09 12.95 12.51
N TYR A 83 -5.29 11.69 12.21
CA TYR A 83 -4.68 10.57 12.89
C TYR A 83 -3.70 9.90 11.96
N TRP A 84 -2.57 9.45 12.49
CA TRP A 84 -1.87 8.32 11.92
C TRP A 84 -2.71 7.09 12.21
N LYS A 85 -3.47 6.64 11.20
CA LYS A 85 -4.44 5.54 11.34
C LYS A 85 -3.76 4.20 11.19
N GLU A 86 -2.83 4.09 10.25
CA GLU A 86 -2.25 2.82 9.87
C GLU A 86 -0.79 2.96 9.46
N GLN A 87 0.01 1.97 9.81
CA GLN A 87 1.37 1.75 9.31
C GLN A 87 1.45 0.33 8.79
N GLN A 88 1.86 0.16 7.54
CA GLN A 88 2.06 -1.18 6.99
C GLN A 88 3.32 -1.83 7.58
N LEU A 89 3.23 -3.12 7.88
CA LEU A 89 4.33 -3.95 8.36
C LEU A 89 4.80 -4.84 7.21
N TYR A 90 6.08 -4.75 6.89
CA TYR A 90 6.68 -5.47 5.76
C TYR A 90 7.78 -6.43 6.22
N GLY A 91 7.84 -7.57 5.54
CA GLY A 91 9.00 -8.45 5.47
C GLY A 91 9.50 -8.48 4.01
N THR A 92 9.48 -9.65 3.39
CA THR A 92 9.63 -9.79 1.92
C THR A 92 8.38 -9.38 1.15
N SER A 93 7.23 -9.40 1.83
CA SER A 93 5.92 -8.93 1.37
C SER A 93 5.22 -8.25 2.55
N ARG A 94 4.03 -7.68 2.32
CA ARG A 94 3.20 -7.18 3.42
C ARG A 94 2.85 -8.33 4.38
N LEU A 95 2.99 -8.06 5.68
CA LEU A 95 2.69 -9.00 6.76
C LEU A 95 1.40 -8.62 7.50
N GLY A 96 1.00 -7.35 7.42
CA GLY A 96 -0.14 -6.80 8.12
C GLY A 96 0.01 -5.31 8.38
N SER A 97 -0.72 -4.82 9.38
CA SER A 97 -0.82 -3.40 9.71
C SER A 97 -0.72 -3.15 11.22
N TRP A 98 -0.12 -2.02 11.59
CA TRP A 98 -0.19 -1.45 12.93
C TRP A 98 -1.14 -0.25 12.94
N TYR A 99 -2.00 -0.15 13.96
CA TYR A 99 -3.03 0.88 14.11
C TYR A 99 -2.73 1.81 15.29
N PRO A 100 -1.82 2.79 15.14
CA PRO A 100 -1.43 3.67 16.24
C PRO A 100 -2.59 4.54 16.76
N ASP A 101 -3.51 4.96 15.89
CA ASP A 101 -4.60 5.89 16.21
C ASP A 101 -4.12 7.20 16.86
N LEU A 102 -2.95 7.67 16.45
CA LEU A 102 -2.27 8.79 17.07
C LEU A 102 -2.68 10.11 16.42
N ILE A 103 -3.16 11.07 17.22
CA ILE A 103 -3.47 12.42 16.75
C ILE A 103 -2.17 13.13 16.36
N ILE A 104 -2.07 13.60 15.12
CA ILE A 104 -0.90 14.35 14.64
C ILE A 104 -1.13 15.87 14.66
N THR A 105 -2.38 16.32 14.57
CA THR A 105 -2.71 17.76 14.53
C THR A 105 -2.44 18.47 15.85
N ALA A 106 -2.53 17.77 16.99
CA ALA A 106 -2.33 18.31 18.33
C ALA A 106 -0.91 18.09 18.88
N GLY A 107 0.01 17.60 18.04
CA GLY A 107 1.31 17.11 18.48
C GLY A 107 1.28 15.63 18.90
N VAL A 108 2.42 14.97 18.73
CA VAL A 108 2.58 13.53 18.97
C VAL A 108 3.06 13.29 20.40
N SER A 109 2.32 12.48 21.17
CA SER A 109 2.72 12.03 22.50
C SER A 109 2.49 10.52 22.68
N GLY A 110 3.35 9.83 23.44
CA GLY A 110 3.16 8.42 23.81
C GLY A 110 3.53 7.36 22.76
N THR A 111 4.21 7.72 21.66
CA THR A 111 4.48 6.83 20.52
C THR A 111 5.19 5.52 20.89
N ALA A 112 6.21 5.59 21.76
CA ALA A 112 6.96 4.41 22.19
C ALA A 112 6.10 3.44 23.03
N THR A 113 5.20 3.97 23.86
CA THR A 113 4.26 3.18 24.67
C THR A 113 3.24 2.47 23.78
N LEU A 114 2.79 3.10 22.69
CA LEU A 114 1.80 2.53 21.79
C LEU A 114 2.35 1.37 20.94
N TRP A 115 3.63 1.40 20.57
CA TRP A 115 4.24 0.28 19.84
C TRP A 115 4.26 -1.01 20.67
N GLY A 116 4.56 -0.88 21.97
CA GLY A 116 4.57 -1.99 22.92
C GLY A 116 3.19 -2.45 23.39
N ALA A 117 2.12 -1.71 23.04
CA ALA A 117 0.76 -2.09 23.38
C ALA A 117 0.28 -3.28 22.52
N THR A 118 -0.54 -4.14 23.12
CA THR A 118 -1.26 -5.23 22.44
C THR A 118 -2.56 -4.71 21.83
N ASN A 119 -3.16 -5.52 20.96
CA ASN A 119 -4.38 -5.20 20.22
C ASN A 119 -4.23 -3.94 19.34
N LYS A 120 -3.02 -3.80 18.79
CA LYS A 120 -2.67 -2.68 17.90
C LYS A 120 -2.09 -3.16 16.60
N LYS A 121 -1.72 -4.44 16.48
CA LYS A 121 -1.17 -5.02 15.26
C LYS A 121 -2.11 -6.10 14.78
N GLN A 122 -2.31 -6.14 13.48
CA GLN A 122 -3.14 -7.10 12.78
C GLN A 122 -2.30 -7.74 11.69
N TYR A 123 -2.18 -9.06 11.72
CA TYR A 123 -1.38 -9.83 10.77
C TYR A 123 -2.27 -10.58 9.79
N GLU A 124 -1.81 -10.67 8.54
CA GLU A 124 -2.49 -11.34 7.45
C GLU A 124 -2.11 -12.83 7.41
N LEU A 125 -3.11 -13.69 7.23
CA LEU A 125 -2.94 -15.07 6.80
C LEU A 125 -3.50 -15.17 5.38
N SER A 126 -2.61 -15.45 4.43
CA SER A 126 -2.95 -15.47 3.01
C SER A 126 -2.81 -16.85 2.38
N ASN A 127 -3.52 -17.07 1.27
CA ASN A 127 -3.40 -18.27 0.45
C ASN A 127 -2.34 -18.11 -0.66
N HIS A 128 -2.24 -19.09 -1.57
CA HIS A 128 -1.25 -19.10 -2.65
C HIS A 128 -1.41 -17.96 -3.68
N LEU A 129 -2.59 -17.34 -3.77
CA LEU A 129 -2.85 -16.18 -4.64
C LEU A 129 -2.62 -14.85 -3.89
N GLY A 130 -2.27 -14.91 -2.60
CA GLY A 130 -2.18 -13.73 -1.74
C GLY A 130 -3.55 -13.23 -1.25
N ASN A 131 -4.63 -14.01 -1.38
CA ASN A 131 -5.92 -13.64 -0.81
C ASN A 131 -5.84 -13.71 0.71
N ILE A 132 -6.29 -12.67 1.39
CA ILE A 132 -6.26 -12.61 2.86
C ILE A 132 -7.46 -13.37 3.40
N VAL A 133 -7.23 -14.63 3.79
CA VAL A 133 -8.29 -15.53 4.26
C VAL A 133 -8.60 -15.32 5.74
N SER A 134 -7.66 -14.80 6.51
CA SER A 134 -7.88 -14.49 7.91
C SER A 134 -6.92 -13.40 8.37
N THR A 135 -7.32 -12.66 9.41
CA THR A 135 -6.43 -11.72 10.09
C THR A 135 -6.45 -11.96 11.58
N VAL A 136 -5.29 -11.87 12.23
CA VAL A 136 -5.13 -12.13 13.67
C VAL A 136 -4.49 -10.94 14.38
N SER A 137 -4.87 -10.70 15.63
CA SER A 137 -4.30 -9.66 16.49
C SER A 137 -2.96 -10.08 17.08
N ASP A 138 -2.15 -9.11 17.53
CA ASP A 138 -1.04 -9.35 18.46
C ASP A 138 -1.47 -9.63 19.91
N GLU A 139 -2.76 -9.54 20.21
CA GLU A 139 -3.32 -9.91 21.50
C GLU A 139 -3.54 -11.43 21.63
N LEU A 140 -3.10 -11.98 22.76
CA LEU A 140 -3.39 -13.36 23.16
C LEU A 140 -4.69 -13.41 23.96
N LYS A 141 -5.52 -14.40 23.64
CA LYS A 141 -6.66 -14.81 24.45
C LYS A 141 -6.18 -15.52 25.73
N SER A 142 -7.10 -15.70 26.68
CA SER A 142 -6.83 -16.39 27.95
C SER A 142 -6.31 -17.82 27.81
N ASP A 143 -6.54 -18.46 26.66
CA ASP A 143 -6.07 -19.79 26.28
C ASP A 143 -4.70 -19.79 25.57
N ASN A 144 -4.00 -18.65 25.53
CA ASN A 144 -2.75 -18.42 24.80
C ASN A 144 -2.84 -18.62 23.28
N THR A 145 -4.04 -18.47 22.69
CA THR A 145 -4.21 -18.42 21.24
C THR A 145 -4.36 -16.98 20.75
N ALA A 146 -3.92 -16.70 19.52
CA ALA A 146 -4.12 -15.39 18.91
C ALA A 146 -5.61 -15.10 18.71
N LEU A 147 -6.02 -13.84 18.92
CA LEU A 147 -7.37 -13.38 18.60
C LEU A 147 -7.55 -13.31 17.07
N VAL A 148 -8.52 -14.04 16.54
CA VAL A 148 -8.95 -13.91 15.13
C VAL A 148 -9.82 -12.66 15.00
N LEU A 149 -9.41 -11.74 14.15
CA LEU A 149 -10.10 -10.46 13.89
C LEU A 149 -11.04 -10.55 12.68
N SER A 150 -10.67 -11.35 11.67
CA SER A 150 -11.54 -11.64 10.53
C SER A 150 -11.20 -12.99 9.91
N ALA A 151 -12.17 -13.57 9.20
CA ALA A 151 -11.95 -14.72 8.32
C ALA A 151 -12.90 -14.62 7.11
N ASN A 152 -12.41 -14.87 5.90
CA ASN A 152 -13.19 -14.77 4.67
C ASN A 152 -12.82 -15.88 3.70
N ASP A 153 -13.83 -16.54 3.16
CA ASP A 153 -13.67 -17.38 1.97
C ASP A 153 -14.03 -16.60 0.71
N TYR A 154 -13.33 -16.87 -0.39
CA TYR A 154 -13.51 -16.17 -1.67
C TYR A 154 -14.01 -17.13 -2.74
N TYR A 155 -14.96 -16.68 -3.55
CA TYR A 155 -15.20 -17.26 -4.87
C TYR A 155 -13.97 -17.06 -5.77
N PRO A 156 -13.84 -17.81 -6.88
CA PRO A 156 -12.67 -17.71 -7.75
C PRO A 156 -12.34 -16.28 -8.19
N PHE A 157 -13.35 -15.47 -8.54
CA PHE A 157 -13.18 -14.08 -8.95
C PHE A 157 -13.09 -13.07 -7.79
N GLY A 158 -12.99 -13.53 -6.55
CA GLY A 158 -12.68 -12.69 -5.40
C GLY A 158 -13.86 -12.12 -4.63
N MET A 159 -15.10 -12.40 -5.04
CA MET A 159 -16.26 -12.07 -4.22
C MET A 159 -16.23 -12.90 -2.93
N ILE A 160 -16.43 -12.26 -1.78
CA ILE A 160 -16.56 -12.97 -0.50
C ILE A 160 -17.77 -13.91 -0.58
N GLN A 161 -17.59 -15.15 -0.13
CA GLN A 161 -18.65 -16.14 -0.11
C GLN A 161 -19.69 -15.77 0.97
N PRO A 162 -20.98 -15.59 0.61
CA PRO A 162 -22.03 -15.40 1.59
C PRO A 162 -22.00 -16.51 2.64
N ASP A 163 -22.24 -16.15 3.90
CA ASP A 163 -22.26 -17.05 5.07
C ASP A 163 -20.94 -17.78 5.38
N ARG A 164 -19.85 -17.45 4.67
CA ARG A 164 -18.50 -17.96 4.92
C ARG A 164 -17.52 -16.82 5.22
N SER A 165 -17.96 -15.93 6.09
CA SER A 165 -17.19 -14.79 6.58
C SER A 165 -17.43 -14.60 8.08
N TYR A 166 -16.39 -14.16 8.77
CA TYR A 166 -16.41 -13.77 10.18
C TYR A 166 -15.82 -12.37 10.31
N SER A 167 -16.61 -11.44 10.87
CA SER A 167 -16.19 -10.05 11.13
C SER A 167 -15.53 -9.38 9.91
N SER A 168 -16.15 -9.55 8.74
CA SER A 168 -15.72 -8.90 7.49
C SER A 168 -15.80 -7.38 7.62
N GLY A 169 -14.89 -6.66 6.96
CA GLY A 169 -14.90 -5.19 6.90
C GLY A 169 -13.97 -4.48 7.88
N GLY A 170 -13.46 -5.16 8.92
CA GLY A 170 -12.48 -4.59 9.85
C GLY A 170 -11.07 -4.40 9.27
N TYR A 171 -10.77 -5.05 8.14
CA TYR A 171 -9.48 -4.96 7.45
C TYR A 171 -9.66 -4.49 6.02
N ARG A 172 -8.76 -3.60 5.57
CA ARG A 172 -8.92 -2.93 4.26
C ARG A 172 -8.44 -3.76 3.08
N TYR A 173 -7.66 -4.81 3.30
CA TYR A 173 -7.16 -5.66 2.21
C TYR A 173 -7.90 -7.01 2.19
N GLY A 174 -8.08 -7.58 1.01
CA GLY A 174 -8.78 -8.86 0.84
C GLY A 174 -8.22 -9.73 -0.28
N PHE A 175 -9.02 -9.91 -1.33
CA PHE A 175 -8.64 -10.70 -2.51
C PHE A 175 -7.39 -10.12 -3.19
N ASN A 176 -6.45 -11.00 -3.58
CA ASN A 176 -5.12 -10.68 -4.11
C ASN A 176 -4.30 -9.69 -3.27
N GLY A 177 -4.60 -9.56 -1.97
CA GLY A 177 -3.97 -8.55 -1.10
C GLY A 177 -4.29 -7.10 -1.50
N LYS A 178 -5.27 -6.88 -2.37
CA LYS A 178 -5.66 -5.55 -2.84
C LYS A 178 -6.58 -4.85 -1.87
N GLU A 179 -6.51 -3.52 -1.88
CA GLU A 179 -7.31 -2.67 -1.02
C GLU A 179 -8.77 -2.66 -1.49
N ASN A 180 -9.71 -2.86 -0.56
CA ASN A 180 -11.13 -2.77 -0.82
C ASN A 180 -11.64 -1.34 -0.56
N ASP A 181 -12.44 -0.82 -1.49
CA ASP A 181 -13.19 0.41 -1.33
C ASP A 181 -14.61 0.10 -0.83
N ASN A 182 -14.71 -0.34 0.42
CA ASN A 182 -15.96 -0.82 1.02
C ASN A 182 -17.07 0.24 1.05
N GLU A 183 -16.72 1.53 1.03
CA GLU A 183 -17.68 2.63 1.03
C GLU A 183 -18.50 2.71 -0.29
N VAL A 184 -18.02 2.04 -1.35
CA VAL A 184 -18.61 2.14 -2.69
C VAL A 184 -19.74 1.12 -2.88
N LYS A 185 -19.47 -0.17 -2.64
CA LYS A 185 -20.42 -1.29 -2.88
C LYS A 185 -20.52 -2.27 -1.69
N GLY A 186 -20.05 -1.88 -0.52
CA GLY A 186 -19.92 -2.76 0.64
C GLY A 186 -18.66 -3.62 0.59
N ASP A 187 -18.52 -4.50 1.58
CA ASP A 187 -17.29 -5.24 1.87
C ASP A 187 -16.81 -6.09 0.70
N GLY A 188 -15.59 -5.80 0.22
CA GLY A 188 -14.92 -6.61 -0.80
C GLY A 188 -15.55 -6.55 -2.20
N ASN A 189 -16.48 -5.62 -2.46
CA ASN A 189 -17.18 -5.54 -3.75
C ASN A 189 -16.57 -4.54 -4.75
N GLN A 190 -15.50 -3.84 -4.35
CA GLN A 190 -14.69 -3.02 -5.24
C GLN A 190 -13.27 -2.98 -4.73
N GLN A 191 -12.28 -3.19 -5.60
CA GLN A 191 -10.87 -3.24 -5.22
C GLN A 191 -10.01 -2.32 -6.07
N ASP A 192 -9.03 -1.67 -5.44
CA ASP A 192 -8.01 -0.87 -6.11
C ASP A 192 -6.80 -1.75 -6.44
N TYR A 193 -6.61 -2.02 -7.73
CA TYR A 193 -5.44 -2.74 -8.23
C TYR A 193 -4.26 -1.82 -8.55
N GLY A 194 -4.45 -0.50 -8.46
CA GLY A 194 -3.49 0.52 -8.87
C GLY A 194 -3.93 1.14 -10.17
N MET A 195 -3.76 0.44 -11.30
CA MET A 195 -4.06 0.97 -12.64
C MET A 195 -5.54 0.98 -12.98
N ARG A 196 -6.25 -0.04 -12.52
CA ARG A 196 -7.69 -0.19 -12.73
C ARG A 196 -8.40 -0.52 -11.42
N ILE A 197 -9.70 -0.26 -11.41
CA ILE A 197 -10.59 -0.64 -10.32
C ILE A 197 -11.33 -1.91 -10.72
N TYR A 198 -11.31 -2.91 -9.85
CA TYR A 198 -11.88 -4.23 -10.08
C TYR A 198 -13.20 -4.40 -9.31
N ASP A 199 -14.20 -5.03 -9.93
CA ASP A 199 -15.45 -5.43 -9.30
C ASP A 199 -15.54 -6.97 -9.23
N PRO A 200 -15.26 -7.56 -8.05
CA PRO A 200 -15.27 -9.01 -7.86
C PRO A 200 -16.63 -9.67 -8.07
N ARG A 201 -17.74 -8.93 -7.97
CA ARG A 201 -19.10 -9.48 -8.13
C ARG A 201 -19.36 -9.94 -9.56
N VAL A 202 -18.75 -9.24 -10.52
CA VAL A 202 -18.88 -9.53 -11.96
C VAL A 202 -17.58 -10.04 -12.58
N GLY A 203 -16.49 -10.10 -11.82
CA GLY A 203 -15.20 -10.59 -12.28
C GLY A 203 -14.55 -9.70 -13.35
N ARG A 204 -14.73 -8.37 -13.28
CA ARG A 204 -14.29 -7.44 -14.33
C ARG A 204 -13.72 -6.13 -13.79
N PHE A 205 -12.81 -5.55 -14.57
CA PHE A 205 -12.39 -4.16 -14.36
C PHE A 205 -13.43 -3.15 -14.83
N LEU A 206 -13.48 -2.00 -14.17
CA LEU A 206 -14.42 -0.90 -14.45
C LEU A 206 -13.97 -0.02 -15.64
N SER A 207 -12.73 -0.16 -16.08
CA SER A 207 -12.13 0.56 -17.20
C SER A 207 -11.48 -0.42 -18.20
N GLY A 208 -11.32 0.05 -19.44
CA GLY A 208 -10.60 -0.71 -20.46
C GLY A 208 -9.09 -0.77 -20.17
N ASP A 209 -8.48 -1.90 -20.51
CA ASP A 209 -7.05 -2.15 -20.35
C ASP A 209 -6.18 -1.16 -21.13
N PRO A 210 -5.26 -0.42 -20.48
CA PRO A 210 -4.28 0.40 -21.19
C PRO A 210 -3.42 -0.39 -22.18
N LEU A 211 -3.15 -1.67 -21.89
CA LEU A 211 -2.33 -2.58 -22.70
C LEU A 211 -3.16 -3.43 -23.67
N MET A 212 -4.44 -3.10 -23.91
CA MET A 212 -5.33 -3.90 -24.77
C MET A 212 -4.75 -4.19 -26.18
N LYS A 213 -3.89 -3.30 -26.69
CA LYS A 213 -3.28 -3.43 -28.03
C LYS A 213 -2.24 -4.53 -28.09
N ASP A 214 -1.54 -4.76 -26.98
CA ASP A 214 -0.50 -5.79 -26.87
C ASP A 214 -1.13 -7.17 -26.61
N TYR A 215 -2.36 -7.18 -26.08
CA TYR A 215 -3.12 -8.38 -25.75
C TYR A 215 -4.48 -8.46 -26.50
N PRO A 216 -4.49 -8.47 -27.85
CA PRO A 216 -5.73 -8.40 -28.64
C PRO A 216 -6.63 -9.64 -28.50
N PHE A 217 -6.07 -10.75 -27.98
CA PHE A 217 -6.79 -11.99 -27.72
C PHE A 217 -7.57 -11.99 -26.39
N TYR A 218 -7.36 -10.97 -25.55
CA TYR A 218 -8.10 -10.78 -24.31
C TYR A 218 -9.17 -9.68 -24.45
N THR A 219 -10.29 -9.84 -23.76
CA THR A 219 -11.25 -8.74 -23.63
C THR A 219 -10.62 -7.64 -22.77
N PRO A 220 -10.75 -6.34 -23.10
CA PRO A 220 -10.12 -5.24 -22.35
C PRO A 220 -10.56 -5.08 -20.88
N TYR A 221 -11.44 -5.93 -20.38
CA TYR A 221 -12.02 -5.89 -19.04
C TYR A 221 -11.84 -7.20 -18.27
N GLN A 222 -11.09 -8.16 -18.84
CA GLN A 222 -10.84 -9.45 -18.20
C GLN A 222 -10.03 -9.28 -16.92
N PHE A 223 -10.16 -10.24 -16.02
CA PHE A 223 -9.29 -10.38 -14.87
C PHE A 223 -8.44 -11.65 -14.99
N ALA A 224 -7.12 -11.51 -14.85
CA ALA A 224 -6.16 -12.61 -14.79
C ALA A 224 -6.33 -13.68 -15.92
N GLY A 225 -6.55 -13.23 -17.15
CA GLY A 225 -6.81 -14.07 -18.33
C GLY A 225 -8.04 -14.98 -18.21
N ASN A 226 -9.00 -14.63 -17.35
CA ASN A 226 -10.10 -15.48 -16.90
C ASN A 226 -9.65 -16.80 -16.25
N LYS A 227 -8.47 -16.81 -15.63
CA LYS A 227 -7.88 -17.96 -14.92
C LYS A 227 -7.62 -17.62 -13.43
N PRO A 228 -8.63 -17.16 -12.68
CA PRO A 228 -8.44 -16.51 -11.38
C PRO A 228 -8.07 -17.48 -10.23
N VAL A 229 -8.05 -18.78 -10.49
CA VAL A 229 -7.59 -19.80 -9.52
C VAL A 229 -6.08 -19.98 -9.56
N THR A 230 -5.45 -19.63 -10.69
CA THR A 230 -4.04 -19.89 -10.97
C THR A 230 -3.24 -18.59 -11.13
N PHE A 231 -3.87 -17.56 -11.68
CA PHE A 231 -3.24 -16.27 -11.97
C PHE A 231 -3.83 -15.17 -11.10
N VAL A 232 -3.00 -14.16 -10.87
CA VAL A 232 -3.37 -12.89 -10.24
C VAL A 232 -3.19 -11.77 -11.24
N ASP A 233 -3.97 -10.69 -11.12
CA ASP A 233 -3.63 -9.45 -11.83
C ASP A 233 -2.70 -8.61 -10.93
N ILE A 234 -1.51 -8.27 -11.44
CA ILE A 234 -0.42 -7.74 -10.61
C ILE A 234 -0.72 -6.31 -10.15
N ASP A 235 -1.05 -5.43 -11.08
CA ASP A 235 -1.19 -3.98 -10.90
C ASP A 235 -2.44 -3.43 -11.59
N GLY A 236 -3.31 -4.33 -12.08
CA GLY A 236 -4.43 -3.99 -12.90
C GLY A 236 -4.06 -3.83 -14.37
N ASN A 237 -2.98 -4.41 -14.89
CA ASN A 237 -2.66 -4.41 -16.33
C ASN A 237 -2.43 -5.81 -16.89
N GLU A 238 -1.83 -6.72 -16.12
CA GLU A 238 -1.39 -8.01 -16.64
C GLU A 238 -1.53 -9.17 -15.66
N GLU A 239 -1.71 -10.38 -16.23
CA GLU A 239 -1.75 -11.61 -15.45
C GLU A 239 -0.33 -12.02 -15.03
N GLY A 240 -0.17 -12.37 -13.76
CA GLY A 240 1.06 -12.85 -13.17
C GLY A 240 0.89 -14.21 -12.51
N TRP A 241 1.95 -15.01 -12.54
CA TRP A 241 2.05 -16.22 -11.72
C TRP A 241 2.49 -15.82 -10.30
N PRO A 242 1.70 -16.13 -9.26
CA PRO A 242 2.03 -15.77 -7.88
C PRO A 242 3.43 -16.23 -7.45
N ASP A 243 3.79 -17.46 -7.79
CA ASP A 243 5.08 -18.06 -7.42
C ASP A 243 6.27 -17.34 -8.09
N ILE A 244 6.10 -16.86 -9.32
CA ILE A 244 7.16 -16.12 -10.02
C ILE A 244 7.32 -14.74 -9.37
N LEU A 245 6.21 -14.09 -9.00
CA LEU A 245 6.23 -12.80 -8.31
C LEU A 245 6.93 -12.89 -6.96
N TYR A 246 6.59 -13.92 -6.16
CA TYR A 246 7.23 -14.16 -4.87
C TYR A 246 8.75 -14.36 -5.03
N LYS A 247 9.17 -15.21 -5.97
CA LYS A 247 10.60 -15.46 -6.25
C LYS A 247 11.32 -14.21 -6.74
N ALA A 248 10.66 -13.39 -7.57
CA ALA A 248 11.22 -12.14 -8.04
C ALA A 248 11.40 -11.14 -6.88
N GLN A 249 10.41 -11.01 -5.99
CA GLN A 249 10.50 -10.18 -4.80
C GLN A 249 11.62 -10.63 -3.86
N GLU A 250 11.74 -11.93 -3.59
CA GLU A 250 12.86 -12.46 -2.81
C GLU A 250 14.22 -12.14 -3.45
N ALA A 251 14.34 -12.28 -4.77
CA ALA A 251 15.56 -11.97 -5.49
C ALA A 251 15.90 -10.46 -5.41
N ILE A 252 14.91 -9.59 -5.61
CA ILE A 252 15.06 -8.13 -5.50
C ILE A 252 15.47 -7.72 -4.09
N SER A 253 14.85 -8.29 -3.06
CA SER A 253 15.20 -8.02 -1.66
C SER A 253 16.66 -8.41 -1.34
N LYS A 254 17.11 -9.57 -1.83
CA LYS A 254 18.51 -10.00 -1.72
C LYS A 254 19.46 -9.04 -2.42
N ILE A 255 19.13 -8.62 -3.65
CA ILE A 255 19.94 -7.66 -4.42
C ILE A 255 20.01 -6.30 -3.71
N SER A 256 18.88 -5.79 -3.22
CA SER A 256 18.81 -4.51 -2.49
C SER A 256 19.67 -4.55 -1.23
N THR A 257 19.61 -5.65 -0.48
CA THR A 257 20.47 -5.86 0.70
C THR A 257 21.95 -5.83 0.32
N ILE A 258 22.34 -6.53 -0.75
CA ILE A 258 23.73 -6.52 -1.25
C ILE A 258 24.15 -5.10 -1.64
N TYR A 259 23.32 -4.39 -2.40
CA TYR A 259 23.61 -3.02 -2.84
C TYR A 259 23.83 -2.07 -1.64
N ASN A 260 22.96 -2.12 -0.63
CA ASN A 260 23.08 -1.28 0.56
C ASN A 260 24.33 -1.60 1.38
N ASN A 261 24.69 -2.89 1.49
CA ASN A 261 25.93 -3.31 2.15
C ASN A 261 27.16 -2.78 1.40
N VAL A 262 27.22 -2.95 0.07
CA VAL A 262 28.31 -2.45 -0.77
C VAL A 262 28.42 -0.93 -0.65
N ARG A 263 27.31 -0.21 -0.76
CA ARG A 263 27.26 1.25 -0.62
C ARG A 263 27.79 1.71 0.74
N THR A 264 27.44 1.00 1.81
CA THR A 264 27.91 1.31 3.17
C THR A 264 29.42 1.10 3.30
N VAL A 265 29.96 -0.01 2.78
CA VAL A 265 31.40 -0.27 2.79
C VAL A 265 32.18 0.79 2.00
N VAL A 266 31.70 1.16 0.81
CA VAL A 266 32.33 2.20 -0.01
C VAL A 266 32.32 3.55 0.71
N ASN A 267 31.19 3.95 1.31
CA ASN A 267 31.10 5.19 2.07
C ASN A 267 32.05 5.22 3.30
N LEU A 268 32.20 4.09 3.99
CA LEU A 268 33.15 3.96 5.10
C LEU A 268 34.60 4.08 4.61
N GLN A 269 34.95 3.46 3.47
CA GLN A 269 36.28 3.59 2.88
C GLN A 269 36.58 5.03 2.45
N ILE A 270 35.63 5.72 1.80
CA ILE A 270 35.77 7.13 1.44
C ILE A 270 35.98 7.99 2.69
N THR A 271 35.18 7.76 3.73
CA THR A 271 35.30 8.50 5.00
C THR A 271 36.67 8.27 5.65
N PHE A 272 37.16 7.02 5.65
CA PHE A 272 38.48 6.69 6.16
C PHE A 272 39.59 7.41 5.38
N ILE A 273 39.52 7.41 4.04
CA ILE A 273 40.48 8.13 3.18
C ILE A 273 40.45 9.63 3.50
N ASN A 274 39.26 10.23 3.60
CA ASN A 274 39.12 11.65 3.94
C ASN A 274 39.77 12.00 5.28
N ILE A 275 39.61 11.13 6.30
CA ILE A 275 40.25 11.32 7.61
C ILE A 275 41.78 11.24 7.49
N GLN A 276 42.32 10.29 6.72
CA GLN A 276 43.78 10.17 6.52
C GLN A 276 44.35 11.38 5.79
N VAL A 277 43.66 11.89 4.76
CA VAL A 277 44.05 13.09 4.01
C VAL A 277 44.05 14.32 4.93
N LEU A 278 43.03 14.48 5.77
CA LEU A 278 42.96 15.56 6.77
C LEU A 278 44.15 15.51 7.74
N LYS A 279 44.42 14.34 8.34
CA LYS A 279 45.56 14.16 9.25
C LYS A 279 46.90 14.47 8.59
N PHE A 280 47.09 14.05 7.34
CA PHE A 280 48.31 14.33 6.59
C PHE A 280 48.46 15.82 6.28
N THR A 281 47.36 16.48 5.92
CA THR A 281 47.34 17.94 5.65
C THR A 281 47.69 18.72 6.92
N ASP A 282 47.18 18.32 8.07
CA ASP A 282 47.50 18.95 9.36
C ASP A 282 48.96 18.72 9.77
N MET A 283 49.51 17.53 9.50
CA MET A 283 50.94 17.24 9.73
C MET A 283 51.86 18.11 8.86
N LEU A 284 51.51 18.29 7.58
CA LEU A 284 52.26 19.17 6.66
C LEU A 284 52.22 20.64 7.09
N LYS A 285 51.06 21.13 7.58
CA LYS A 285 50.98 22.48 8.18
C LYS A 285 51.91 22.62 9.37
N GLY A 286 51.98 21.61 10.25
CA GLY A 286 52.90 21.61 11.39
C GLY A 286 54.38 21.66 10.99
N LEU A 287 54.77 20.98 9.90
CA LEU A 287 56.14 21.01 9.36
C LEU A 287 56.52 22.35 8.75
N SER A 288 55.57 23.11 8.19
CA SER A 288 55.83 24.44 7.63
C SER A 288 56.26 25.48 8.66
N HIS A 289 56.05 25.21 9.96
CA HIS A 289 56.49 26.06 11.07
C HIS A 289 57.88 25.69 11.62
N LEU A 290 58.45 24.55 11.24
CA LEU A 290 59.79 24.11 11.64
C LEU A 290 60.91 24.59 10.69
N GLY A 291 60.55 25.19 9.55
CA GLY A 291 61.49 25.67 8.53
C GLY A 291 61.83 27.17 8.60
N GLN A 292 61.40 27.89 9.64
CA GLN A 292 61.68 29.32 9.83
C GLN A 292 62.61 29.57 11.03
N GLU A 293 63.79 28.93 11.03
CA GLU A 293 64.91 29.42 11.84
C GLU A 293 65.71 30.40 10.95
N PRO A 294 65.88 31.67 11.34
CA PRO A 294 66.55 32.65 10.50
C PRO A 294 68.04 32.33 10.38
N LEU A 295 68.51 32.12 9.15
CA LEU A 295 69.93 32.04 8.83
C LEU A 295 70.55 33.46 8.89
N TRP A 296 71.53 33.60 9.78
CA TRP A 296 72.54 34.67 9.95
C TRP A 296 72.15 35.94 10.73
N SER A 297 72.81 36.14 11.88
CA SER A 297 73.97 37.04 12.04
C SER A 297 74.66 36.82 13.37
#